data_AF-A0A3E2GS20-F1
#
_entry.id   AF-A0A3E2GS20-F1
#
_cell.length_a   1.000
_cell.length_b   1.000
_cell.length_c   1.000
_cell.angle_alpha   90.00
_cell.angle_beta   90.00
_cell.angle_gamma   90.00
#
_symmetry.space_group_name_H-M   'P 1'
#
loop_
_entity.id
_entity.type
_entity.pdbx_description
1 polymer ?
#
loop_
_entity_poly.entity_id
_entity_poly.type
_entity_poly.pdbx_seq_one_letter_code
_entity_poly.pdbx_strand_id
1 'polypeptide(L)'
;MAKSYEEVFEALLKSQQSYEVSIIKLSEPVAGGIQQQSRERTSDVSTEAEDILTPASLQADLAHYKELFAKLRFSYVEQVTKEKFIRAIVGDPPLVVEHQENVELEEELAISKAALKKQKTEVDELVEELERQGRVLARRYERIQLQTTQLQELPTRIDELQASIDKLMELQAPGANPSLCLPLEKTLTLVEERERERAELDKQLEQLQAILPRKDRELDRLNAELQPLEVKRLGSTAAARDAKRRKEEALGGVADDLEERGRWWRGVESGLKTMLDWIANQPLRRESPTTTSTTPRADEFLIQNEYVTTIQSNSNSTGLTGYTAKGTSSFGKRHNKSHTLCRRCGRRSLHVQKHTCSSCGYPAAKTRKFNWGEKAKRRKTTGTGRMRYLKGVSRRFNNDFQTGTPVGARGPASKAE
;
A
#
# COMPACT_ATOMS: atom_id res chain seq x y z
N MET A 1 -1.15 5.77 -60.28
CA MET A 1 -0.03 5.01 -59.69
C MET A 1 -0.46 4.63 -58.29
N ALA A 2 -0.45 3.33 -57.95
CA ALA A 2 -0.79 2.89 -56.60
C ALA A 2 0.29 3.42 -55.66
N LYS A 3 -0.08 4.29 -54.71
CA LYS A 3 0.83 4.75 -53.67
C LYS A 3 1.31 3.51 -52.91
N SER A 4 2.61 3.42 -52.64
CA SER A 4 3.14 2.34 -51.80
C SER A 4 2.53 2.42 -50.40
N TYR A 5 2.45 1.29 -49.69
CA TYR A 5 1.86 1.28 -48.34
C TYR A 5 2.61 2.20 -47.38
N GLU A 6 3.94 2.30 -47.54
CA GLU A 6 4.84 3.18 -46.78
C GLU A 6 4.50 4.65 -46.98
N GLU A 7 4.30 5.09 -48.23
CA GLU A 7 3.91 6.47 -48.55
C GLU A 7 2.56 6.84 -47.92
N VAL A 8 1.60 5.91 -47.93
CA VAL A 8 0.27 6.12 -47.31
C VAL A 8 0.39 6.16 -45.79
N PHE A 9 1.20 5.29 -45.20
CA PHE A 9 1.41 5.20 -43.77
C PHE A 9 2.15 6.45 -43.21
N GLU A 10 3.18 6.92 -43.89
CA GLU A 10 3.87 8.17 -43.54
C GLU A 10 2.94 9.39 -43.65
N ALA A 11 2.12 9.47 -44.69
CA ALA A 11 1.13 10.54 -44.83
C ALA A 11 0.12 10.51 -43.68
N LEU A 12 -0.30 9.32 -43.25
CA LEU A 12 -1.20 9.13 -42.12
C LEU A 12 -0.54 9.59 -40.80
N LEU A 13 0.71 9.19 -40.54
CA LEU A 13 1.45 9.65 -39.35
C LEU A 13 1.63 11.17 -39.33
N LYS A 14 1.98 11.78 -40.46
CA LYS A 14 2.10 13.25 -40.59
C LYS A 14 0.76 13.93 -40.27
N SER A 15 -0.35 13.39 -40.75
CA SER A 15 -1.69 13.92 -40.44
C SER A 15 -2.07 13.75 -38.96
N GLN A 16 -1.68 12.66 -38.31
CA GLN A 16 -1.95 12.47 -36.88
C GLN A 16 -1.15 13.45 -36.01
N GLN A 17 0.11 13.71 -36.37
CA GLN A 17 0.97 14.67 -35.66
C GLN A 17 0.47 16.12 -35.82
N SER A 18 -0.08 16.48 -36.98
CA SER A 18 -0.63 17.82 -37.19
C SER A 18 -1.89 18.11 -36.37
N TYR A 19 -2.65 17.06 -36.01
CA TYR A 19 -3.90 17.18 -35.25
C TYR A 19 -3.81 16.44 -33.91
N GLU A 20 -2.79 16.73 -33.12
CA GLU A 20 -2.75 16.25 -31.74
C GLU A 20 -3.88 16.92 -30.94
N VAL A 21 -4.99 16.20 -30.80
CA VAL A 21 -6.21 16.64 -30.10
C VAL A 21 -5.96 16.63 -28.59
N SER A 22 -5.15 17.56 -28.10
CA SER A 22 -5.04 17.81 -26.66
C SER A 22 -6.10 18.83 -26.24
N ILE A 23 -6.78 18.54 -25.14
CA ILE A 23 -7.76 19.45 -24.53
C ILE A 23 -7.13 20.84 -24.29
N ILE A 24 -5.83 20.87 -23.98
CA ILE A 24 -5.03 22.07 -23.77
C ILE A 24 -4.96 22.93 -25.06
N LYS A 25 -4.53 22.36 -26.19
CA LYS A 25 -4.50 23.08 -27.49
C LYS A 25 -5.88 23.50 -27.99
N LEU A 26 -6.92 22.71 -27.71
CA LEU A 26 -8.30 23.07 -28.05
C LEU A 26 -8.86 24.19 -27.16
N SER A 27 -8.38 24.30 -25.91
CA SER A 27 -8.78 25.34 -24.97
C SER A 27 -8.06 26.67 -25.17
N GLU A 28 -6.88 26.69 -25.79
CA GLU A 28 -6.11 27.90 -26.10
C GLU A 28 -6.89 28.98 -26.88
N PRO A 29 -7.65 28.67 -27.95
CA PRO A 29 -8.45 29.69 -28.63
C PRO A 29 -9.67 30.15 -27.81
N VAL A 30 -10.19 29.30 -26.90
CA VAL A 30 -11.29 29.66 -25.99
C VAL A 30 -10.79 30.58 -24.88
N ALA A 31 -9.58 30.35 -24.36
CA ALA A 31 -8.94 31.17 -23.35
C ALA A 31 -8.31 32.46 -23.94
N GLY A 32 -7.70 32.36 -25.13
CA GLY A 32 -7.02 33.47 -25.81
C GLY A 32 -7.95 34.56 -26.35
N GLY A 33 -9.26 34.30 -26.45
CA GLY A 33 -10.28 35.31 -26.74
C GLY A 33 -10.61 36.21 -25.53
N ILE A 34 -10.21 35.82 -24.32
CA ILE A 34 -10.27 36.68 -23.14
C ILE A 34 -8.99 37.51 -23.15
N GLN A 35 -8.97 38.56 -23.99
CA GLN A 35 -7.98 39.63 -23.83
C GLN A 35 -8.00 40.05 -22.37
N GLN A 36 -6.87 39.85 -21.69
CA GLN A 36 -6.55 40.43 -20.39
C GLN A 36 -6.69 41.96 -20.51
N GLN A 37 -7.90 42.48 -20.34
CA GLN A 37 -8.05 43.79 -19.74
C GLN A 37 -7.68 43.59 -18.27
N SER A 38 -6.40 43.77 -17.99
CA SER A 38 -5.83 43.99 -16.66
C SER A 38 -6.44 45.24 -16.05
N ARG A 39 -7.73 45.18 -15.69
CA ARG A 39 -8.27 46.04 -14.66
C ARG A 39 -7.82 45.45 -13.35
N GLU A 40 -6.87 46.12 -12.70
CA GLU A 40 -6.54 45.94 -11.28
C GLU A 40 -7.84 45.88 -10.47
N ARG A 41 -8.30 44.67 -10.22
CA ARG A 41 -9.44 44.40 -9.34
C ARG A 41 -8.84 44.00 -8.01
N THR A 42 -8.88 44.95 -7.08
CA THR A 42 -8.43 44.80 -5.70
C THR A 42 -9.46 43.97 -4.91
N SER A 43 -9.50 42.67 -5.15
CA SER A 43 -10.20 41.74 -4.26
C SER A 43 -9.42 40.43 -4.18
N ASP A 44 -8.91 40.18 -2.99
CA ASP A 44 -8.02 39.09 -2.58
C ASP A 44 -8.78 37.75 -2.48
N VAL A 45 -9.43 37.33 -3.56
CA VAL A 45 -10.13 36.05 -3.66
C VAL A 45 -9.77 35.41 -5.00
N SER A 46 -8.90 34.41 -4.90
CA SER A 46 -8.62 33.36 -5.89
C SER A 46 -7.58 33.67 -6.98
N THR A 47 -6.30 33.53 -6.61
CA THR A 47 -5.18 33.26 -7.53
C THR A 47 -4.58 31.88 -7.23
N GLU A 48 -5.37 30.81 -7.32
CA GLU A 48 -4.88 29.41 -7.26
C GLU A 48 -5.39 28.57 -8.45
N ALA A 49 -5.95 29.19 -9.50
CA ALA A 49 -6.62 28.48 -10.60
C ALA A 49 -5.72 28.19 -11.82
N GLU A 50 -4.40 28.25 -11.68
CA GLU A 50 -3.47 27.85 -12.76
C GLU A 50 -2.75 26.52 -12.50
N ASP A 51 -3.03 25.85 -11.37
CA ASP A 51 -2.42 24.57 -11.05
C ASP A 51 -3.17 23.39 -11.70
N ILE A 52 -2.66 23.01 -12.87
CA ILE A 52 -2.90 21.74 -13.57
C ILE A 52 -4.38 21.51 -13.95
N LEU A 53 -4.71 21.91 -15.17
CA LEU A 53 -5.97 21.61 -15.88
C LEU A 53 -6.10 20.10 -16.15
N THR A 54 -6.36 19.32 -15.12
CA THR A 54 -6.86 17.94 -15.27
C THR A 54 -8.38 17.97 -15.47
N PRO A 55 -8.97 17.00 -16.19
CA PRO A 55 -10.42 16.91 -16.32
C PRO A 55 -11.17 16.88 -14.97
N ALA A 56 -10.53 16.30 -13.94
CA ALA A 56 -11.07 16.23 -12.59
C ALA A 56 -11.02 17.58 -11.86
N SER A 57 -9.96 18.37 -12.01
CA SER A 57 -9.89 19.73 -11.43
C SER A 57 -10.90 20.67 -12.10
N LEU A 58 -11.04 20.60 -13.42
CA LEU A 58 -12.01 21.42 -14.16
C LEU A 58 -13.45 21.13 -13.74
N GLN A 59 -13.79 19.86 -13.50
CA GLN A 59 -15.11 19.49 -12.98
C GLN A 59 -15.34 20.02 -11.56
N ALA A 60 -14.32 20.00 -10.70
CA ALA A 60 -14.38 20.54 -9.36
C ALA A 60 -14.57 22.07 -9.37
N ASP A 61 -13.87 22.77 -10.26
CA ASP A 61 -14.00 24.22 -10.44
C ASP A 61 -15.39 24.59 -10.94
N LEU A 62 -15.92 23.88 -11.93
CA LEU A 62 -17.30 24.10 -12.41
C LEU A 62 -18.33 23.90 -11.30
N ALA A 63 -18.13 22.90 -10.42
CA ALA A 63 -19.00 22.70 -9.27
C ALA A 63 -18.89 23.85 -8.26
N HIS A 64 -17.66 24.28 -7.94
CA HIS A 64 -17.38 25.41 -7.06
C HIS A 64 -18.01 26.70 -7.58
N TYR A 65 -17.81 27.05 -8.86
CA TYR A 65 -18.37 28.25 -9.47
C TYR A 65 -19.90 28.20 -9.52
N LYS A 66 -20.51 27.05 -9.83
CA LYS A 66 -21.98 26.89 -9.76
C LYS A 66 -22.51 27.19 -8.36
N GLU A 67 -21.86 26.68 -7.32
CA GLU A 67 -22.25 26.94 -5.94
C GLU A 67 -22.02 28.41 -5.54
N LEU A 68 -20.87 28.98 -5.91
CA LEU A 68 -20.52 30.38 -5.66
C LEU A 68 -21.54 31.32 -6.30
N PHE A 69 -21.84 31.14 -7.59
CA PHE A 69 -22.80 31.98 -8.31
C PHE A 69 -24.23 31.80 -7.78
N ALA A 70 -24.62 30.61 -7.33
CA ALA A 70 -25.91 30.41 -6.67
C ALA A 70 -26.01 31.22 -5.36
N LYS A 71 -24.95 31.22 -4.55
CA LYS A 71 -24.86 32.02 -3.32
C LYS A 71 -24.85 33.53 -3.60
N LEU A 72 -24.04 33.96 -4.56
CA LEU A 72 -23.96 35.37 -4.97
C LEU A 72 -25.29 35.86 -5.54
N ARG A 73 -25.96 35.07 -6.39
CA ARG A 73 -27.29 35.39 -6.90
C ARG A 73 -28.29 35.59 -5.77
N PHE A 74 -28.31 34.71 -4.77
CA PHE A 74 -29.21 34.86 -3.62
C PHE A 74 -28.92 36.15 -2.84
N SER A 75 -27.64 36.38 -2.50
CA SER A 75 -27.21 37.61 -1.80
C SER A 75 -27.56 38.88 -2.57
N TYR A 76 -27.33 38.88 -3.89
CA TYR A 76 -27.60 40.02 -4.75
C TYR A 76 -29.10 40.32 -4.84
N VAL A 77 -29.94 39.30 -5.07
CA VAL A 77 -31.40 39.48 -5.12
C VAL A 77 -31.92 39.98 -3.77
N GLU A 78 -31.42 39.45 -2.65
CA GLU A 78 -31.79 39.92 -1.31
C GLU A 78 -31.37 41.38 -1.07
N GLN A 79 -30.16 41.77 -1.47
CA GLN A 79 -29.68 43.15 -1.32
C GLN A 79 -30.47 44.12 -2.19
N VAL A 80 -30.67 43.80 -3.47
CA VAL A 80 -31.42 44.65 -4.40
C VAL A 80 -32.88 44.79 -3.97
N THR A 81 -33.51 43.73 -3.47
CA THR A 81 -34.89 43.82 -2.97
C THR A 81 -34.99 44.69 -1.73
N LYS A 82 -34.07 44.56 -0.77
CA LYS A 82 -34.00 45.45 0.40
C LYS A 82 -33.79 46.90 0.01
N GLU A 83 -32.85 47.16 -0.90
CA GLU A 83 -32.55 48.51 -1.37
C GLU A 83 -33.74 49.14 -2.11
N LYS A 84 -34.35 48.41 -3.04
CA LYS A 84 -35.55 48.85 -3.76
C LYS A 84 -36.70 49.13 -2.80
N PHE A 85 -36.91 48.28 -1.80
CA PHE A 85 -37.95 48.47 -0.80
C PHE A 85 -37.74 49.74 0.04
N ILE A 86 -36.51 49.96 0.52
CA ILE A 86 -36.17 51.17 1.29
C ILE A 86 -36.37 52.42 0.41
N ARG A 87 -35.90 52.40 -0.83
CA ARG A 87 -36.09 53.52 -1.78
C ARG A 87 -37.57 53.78 -2.08
N ALA A 88 -38.40 52.74 -2.18
CA ALA A 88 -39.83 52.88 -2.44
C ALA A 88 -40.58 53.56 -1.28
N ILE A 89 -40.17 53.32 -0.03
CA ILE A 89 -40.79 53.91 1.17
C ILE A 89 -40.26 55.30 1.48
N VAL A 90 -38.96 55.54 1.25
CA VAL A 90 -38.27 56.79 1.62
C VAL A 90 -38.29 57.81 0.48
N GLY A 91 -38.60 57.39 -0.76
CA GLY A 91 -38.73 58.31 -1.88
C GLY A 91 -39.92 59.25 -1.73
N ASP A 92 -39.75 60.51 -2.15
CA ASP A 92 -40.82 61.51 -2.22
C ASP A 92 -41.17 61.80 -3.70
N PRO A 93 -42.38 61.47 -4.19
CA PRO A 93 -43.48 60.80 -3.48
C PRO A 93 -43.25 59.27 -3.32
N PRO A 94 -43.86 58.64 -2.30
CA PRO A 94 -43.71 57.21 -2.05
C PRO A 94 -44.27 56.38 -3.20
N LEU A 95 -43.55 55.34 -3.58
CA LEU A 95 -43.95 54.47 -4.69
C LEU A 95 -45.06 53.51 -4.22
N VAL A 96 -46.28 53.74 -4.68
CA VAL A 96 -47.44 52.87 -4.43
C VAL A 96 -47.58 51.93 -5.63
N VAL A 97 -47.41 50.63 -5.41
CA VAL A 97 -47.59 49.63 -6.47
C VAL A 97 -49.06 49.27 -6.56
N GLU A 98 -49.68 49.49 -7.71
CA GLU A 98 -51.07 49.12 -7.94
C GLU A 98 -51.22 47.63 -8.30
N HIS A 99 -52.43 47.07 -8.09
CA HIS A 99 -52.69 45.69 -8.47
C HIS A 99 -52.53 45.48 -9.99
N GLN A 100 -52.95 46.46 -10.79
CA GLN A 100 -52.89 46.40 -12.25
C GLN A 100 -51.44 46.31 -12.76
N GLU A 101 -50.52 47.09 -12.17
CA GLU A 101 -49.09 47.05 -12.51
C GLU A 101 -48.46 45.68 -12.20
N ASN A 102 -48.91 45.02 -11.12
CA ASN A 102 -48.46 43.66 -10.82
C ASN A 102 -48.96 42.64 -11.86
N VAL A 103 -50.21 42.78 -12.32
CA VAL A 103 -50.77 41.90 -13.36
C VAL A 103 -49.98 42.07 -14.67
N GLU A 104 -49.70 43.30 -15.08
CA GLU A 104 -48.90 43.59 -16.29
C GLU A 104 -47.48 43.01 -16.18
N LEU A 105 -46.81 43.18 -15.03
CA LEU A 105 -45.49 42.60 -14.79
C LEU A 105 -45.52 41.06 -14.77
N GLU A 106 -46.59 40.44 -14.27
CA GLU A 106 -46.76 38.99 -14.29
C GLU A 106 -46.90 38.45 -15.72
N GLU A 107 -47.62 39.17 -16.59
CA GLU A 107 -47.75 38.84 -18.02
C GLU A 107 -46.41 38.96 -18.75
N GLU A 108 -45.66 40.05 -18.55
CA GLU A 108 -44.31 40.22 -19.12
C GLU A 108 -43.33 39.16 -18.61
N LEU A 109 -43.40 38.81 -17.33
CA LEU A 109 -42.61 37.74 -16.74
C LEU A 109 -42.99 36.37 -17.32
N ALA A 110 -44.26 36.14 -17.65
CA ALA A 110 -44.67 34.91 -18.30
C ALA A 110 -44.05 34.76 -19.69
N ILE A 111 -44.05 35.84 -20.48
CA ILE A 111 -43.45 35.87 -21.83
C ILE A 111 -41.94 35.63 -21.75
N SER A 112 -41.24 36.38 -20.90
CA SER A 112 -39.78 36.25 -20.75
C SER A 112 -39.35 34.89 -20.18
N LYS A 113 -40.12 34.32 -19.24
CA LYS A 113 -39.89 32.95 -18.74
C LYS A 113 -40.09 31.90 -19.83
N ALA A 114 -41.10 32.06 -20.69
CA ALA A 114 -41.33 31.16 -21.80
C ALA A 114 -40.17 31.22 -22.82
N ALA A 115 -39.72 32.42 -23.18
CA ALA A 115 -38.57 32.62 -24.06
C ALA A 115 -37.28 32.02 -23.47
N LEU A 116 -37.00 32.27 -22.19
CA LEU A 116 -35.85 31.69 -21.49
C LEU A 116 -35.92 30.16 -21.44
N LYS A 117 -37.12 29.59 -21.22
CA LYS A 117 -37.30 28.13 -21.20
C LYS A 117 -36.99 27.53 -22.57
N LYS A 118 -37.43 28.16 -23.65
CA LYS A 118 -37.12 27.74 -25.03
C LYS A 118 -35.62 27.77 -25.32
N GLN A 119 -34.93 28.84 -24.95
CA GLN A 119 -33.47 28.93 -25.15
C GLN A 119 -32.71 27.89 -24.32
N LYS A 120 -33.17 27.59 -23.09
CA LYS A 120 -32.57 26.54 -22.27
C LYS A 120 -32.71 25.17 -22.94
N THR A 121 -33.89 24.84 -23.44
CA THR A 121 -34.09 23.56 -24.14
C THR A 121 -33.23 23.46 -25.40
N GLU A 122 -33.09 24.55 -26.18
CA GLU A 122 -32.20 24.58 -27.35
C GLU A 122 -30.73 24.35 -26.97
N VAL A 123 -30.24 24.96 -25.88
CA VAL A 123 -28.87 24.76 -25.40
C VAL A 123 -28.68 23.33 -24.88
N ASP A 124 -29.64 22.79 -24.14
CA ASP A 124 -29.59 21.42 -23.63
C ASP A 124 -29.53 20.41 -24.79
N GLU A 125 -30.34 20.58 -25.83
CA GLU A 125 -30.33 19.77 -27.06
C GLU A 125 -28.97 19.85 -27.79
N LEU A 126 -28.39 21.04 -27.92
CA LEU A 126 -27.06 21.22 -28.54
C LEU A 126 -25.96 20.53 -27.74
N VAL A 127 -26.01 20.59 -26.41
CA VAL A 127 -25.04 19.90 -25.54
C VAL A 127 -25.16 18.39 -25.70
N GLU A 128 -26.36 17.83 -25.72
CA GLU A 128 -26.58 16.40 -25.95
C GLU A 128 -26.03 15.94 -27.31
N GLU A 129 -26.25 16.72 -28.36
CA GLU A 129 -25.72 16.42 -29.70
C GLU A 129 -24.19 16.50 -29.74
N LEU A 130 -23.58 17.50 -29.10
CA LEU A 130 -22.12 17.62 -29.01
C LEU A 130 -21.51 16.46 -28.22
N GLU A 131 -22.12 16.04 -27.11
CA GLU A 131 -21.67 14.86 -26.37
C GLU A 131 -21.77 13.59 -27.20
N ARG A 132 -22.86 13.42 -27.95
CA ARG A 132 -23.05 12.28 -28.85
C ARG A 132 -21.98 12.24 -29.92
N GLN A 133 -21.72 13.37 -30.59
CA GLN A 133 -20.67 13.50 -31.59
C GLN A 133 -19.29 13.26 -31.01
N GLY A 134 -19.00 13.81 -29.83
CA GLY A 134 -17.74 13.59 -29.11
C GLY A 134 -17.48 12.11 -28.84
N ARG A 135 -18.49 11.35 -28.37
CA ARG A 135 -18.37 9.90 -28.14
C ARG A 135 -18.13 9.12 -29.43
N VAL A 136 -18.82 9.48 -30.52
CA VAL A 136 -18.63 8.83 -31.83
C VAL A 136 -17.23 9.11 -32.38
N LEU A 137 -16.76 10.34 -32.27
CA LEU A 137 -15.42 10.75 -32.71
C LEU A 137 -14.33 10.04 -31.92
N ALA A 138 -14.46 9.98 -30.59
CA ALA A 138 -13.51 9.27 -29.73
C ALA A 138 -13.35 7.79 -30.13
N ARG A 139 -14.46 7.07 -30.32
CA ARG A 139 -14.42 5.67 -30.77
C ARG A 139 -13.78 5.50 -32.16
N ARG A 140 -14.02 6.43 -33.08
CA ARG A 140 -13.40 6.41 -34.41
C ARG A 140 -11.90 6.66 -34.31
N TYR A 141 -11.49 7.60 -33.47
CA TYR A 141 -10.10 7.92 -33.22
C TYR A 141 -9.35 6.72 -32.60
N GLU A 142 -9.92 6.10 -31.55
CA GLU A 142 -9.37 4.89 -30.94
C GLU A 142 -9.20 3.74 -31.96
N ARG A 143 -10.20 3.54 -32.82
CA ARG A 143 -10.12 2.54 -33.89
C ARG A 143 -8.99 2.83 -34.87
N ILE A 144 -8.86 4.08 -35.31
CA ILE A 144 -7.79 4.49 -36.22
C ILE A 144 -6.42 4.31 -35.54
N GLN A 145 -6.28 4.66 -34.27
CA GLN A 145 -5.05 4.43 -33.51
C GLN A 145 -4.67 2.94 -33.46
N LEU A 146 -5.62 2.06 -33.11
CA LEU A 146 -5.39 0.61 -33.12
C LEU A 146 -5.01 0.07 -34.50
N GLN A 147 -5.69 0.54 -35.56
CA GLN A 147 -5.34 0.14 -36.93
C GLN A 147 -3.96 0.67 -37.33
N THR A 148 -3.58 1.86 -36.86
CA THR A 148 -2.26 2.44 -37.13
C THR A 148 -1.16 1.61 -36.47
N THR A 149 -1.34 1.18 -35.21
CA THR A 149 -0.37 0.30 -34.54
C THR A 149 -0.27 -1.07 -35.24
N GLN A 150 -1.40 -1.64 -35.66
CA GLN A 150 -1.39 -2.88 -36.46
C GLN A 150 -0.61 -2.71 -37.76
N LEU A 151 -0.80 -1.60 -38.48
CA LEU A 151 -0.06 -1.30 -39.70
C LEU A 151 1.45 -1.11 -39.46
N GLN A 152 1.87 -0.68 -38.27
CA GLN A 152 3.29 -0.61 -37.90
C GLN A 152 3.90 -2.00 -37.68
N GLU A 153 3.14 -2.92 -37.08
CA GLU A 153 3.63 -4.25 -36.72
C GLU A 153 3.61 -5.22 -37.92
N LEU A 154 2.64 -5.09 -38.83
CA LEU A 154 2.43 -6.03 -39.94
C LEU A 154 3.66 -6.24 -40.83
N PRO A 155 4.42 -5.22 -41.27
CA PRO A 155 5.61 -5.43 -42.11
C PRO A 155 6.64 -6.33 -41.43
N THR A 156 6.98 -6.03 -40.17
CA THR A 156 7.91 -6.86 -39.39
C THR A 156 7.41 -8.29 -39.25
N ARG A 157 6.10 -8.48 -39.07
CA ARG A 157 5.51 -9.81 -38.96
C ARG A 157 5.54 -10.57 -40.28
N ILE A 158 5.35 -9.88 -41.40
CA ILE A 158 5.46 -10.46 -42.74
C ILE A 158 6.90 -10.91 -42.98
N ASP A 159 7.89 -10.08 -42.65
CA ASP A 159 9.31 -10.42 -42.79
C ASP A 159 9.69 -11.62 -41.93
N GLU A 160 9.24 -11.68 -40.67
CA GLU A 160 9.43 -12.83 -39.79
C GLU A 160 8.81 -14.13 -40.34
N LEU A 161 7.60 -14.03 -40.90
CA LEU A 161 6.91 -15.17 -41.49
C LEU A 161 7.61 -15.62 -42.78
N GLN A 162 8.09 -14.70 -43.61
CA GLN A 162 8.88 -15.00 -44.80
C GLN A 162 10.19 -15.69 -44.42
N ALA A 163 10.94 -15.15 -43.46
CA ALA A 163 12.16 -15.78 -42.95
C ALA A 163 11.88 -17.18 -42.36
N SER A 164 10.73 -17.38 -41.72
CA SER A 164 10.31 -18.67 -41.21
C SER A 164 9.99 -19.65 -42.34
N ILE A 165 9.31 -19.19 -43.40
CA ILE A 165 9.02 -19.99 -44.60
C ILE A 165 10.33 -20.38 -45.28
N ASP A 166 11.25 -19.44 -45.48
CA ASP A 166 12.56 -19.69 -46.10
C ASP A 166 13.36 -20.73 -45.29
N LYS A 167 13.40 -20.57 -43.96
CA LYS A 167 14.03 -21.55 -43.07
C LYS A 167 13.38 -22.93 -43.14
N LEU A 168 12.05 -23.00 -43.20
CA LEU A 168 11.34 -24.27 -43.35
C LEU A 168 11.62 -24.91 -44.72
N MET A 169 11.71 -24.11 -45.78
CA MET A 169 12.10 -24.56 -47.11
C MET A 169 13.53 -25.08 -47.14
N GLU A 170 14.48 -24.42 -46.46
CA GLU A 170 15.86 -24.90 -46.30
C GLU A 170 15.92 -26.23 -45.52
N LEU A 171 15.15 -26.37 -44.44
CA LEU A 171 15.07 -27.63 -43.69
C LEU A 171 14.45 -28.77 -44.49
N GLN A 172 13.56 -28.44 -45.42
CA GLN A 172 12.94 -29.38 -46.35
C GLN A 172 13.77 -29.59 -47.62
N ALA A 173 14.93 -28.93 -47.75
CA ALA A 173 15.84 -29.13 -48.86
C ALA A 173 16.31 -30.61 -48.91
N PRO A 174 16.41 -31.20 -50.11
CA PRO A 174 16.76 -32.60 -50.27
C PRO A 174 18.16 -32.87 -49.72
N GLY A 175 18.25 -33.61 -48.61
CA GLY A 175 19.51 -34.05 -48.01
C GLY A 175 19.67 -33.76 -46.50
N ALA A 176 18.86 -32.88 -45.92
CA ALA A 176 19.00 -32.52 -44.49
C ALA A 176 18.40 -33.58 -43.54
N ASN A 177 17.15 -34.02 -43.80
CA ASN A 177 16.47 -35.07 -43.03
C ASN A 177 15.51 -35.87 -43.93
N PRO A 178 15.75 -37.18 -44.17
CA PRO A 178 14.88 -38.01 -45.02
C PRO A 178 13.42 -38.10 -44.55
N SER A 179 13.17 -37.93 -43.26
CA SER A 179 11.82 -37.96 -42.65
C SER A 179 10.98 -36.71 -42.93
N LEU A 180 11.60 -35.57 -43.23
CA LEU A 180 10.92 -34.30 -43.55
C LEU A 180 10.52 -34.20 -45.03
N CYS A 181 11.04 -35.08 -45.88
CA CYS A 181 10.74 -35.16 -47.32
C CYS A 181 9.82 -36.33 -47.68
N LEU A 182 9.12 -36.90 -46.70
CA LEU A 182 8.20 -38.01 -46.92
C LEU A 182 6.87 -37.52 -47.54
N PRO A 183 6.25 -38.30 -48.44
CA PRO A 183 4.87 -38.07 -48.87
C PRO A 183 3.90 -38.05 -47.67
N LEU A 184 2.80 -37.30 -47.80
CA LEU A 184 1.81 -37.09 -46.72
C LEU A 184 1.32 -38.41 -46.08
N GLU A 185 1.10 -39.45 -46.89
CA GLU A 185 0.66 -40.74 -46.37
C GLU A 185 1.70 -41.37 -45.42
N LYS A 186 2.99 -41.30 -45.78
CA LYS A 186 4.08 -41.86 -44.98
C LYS A 186 4.39 -41.02 -43.73
N THR A 187 4.14 -39.71 -43.76
CA THR A 187 4.27 -38.87 -42.56
C THR A 187 3.15 -39.15 -41.58
N LEU A 188 1.91 -39.32 -42.06
CA LEU A 188 0.77 -39.67 -41.20
C LEU A 188 0.97 -41.01 -40.49
N THR A 189 1.43 -42.05 -41.20
CA THR A 189 1.72 -43.34 -40.56
C THR A 189 2.83 -43.22 -39.51
N LEU A 190 3.88 -42.46 -39.81
CA LEU A 190 4.99 -42.23 -38.86
C LEU A 190 4.53 -41.45 -37.63
N VAL A 191 3.64 -40.47 -37.78
CA VAL A 191 3.04 -39.71 -36.66
C VAL A 191 2.21 -40.63 -35.79
N GLU A 192 1.34 -41.46 -36.38
CA GLU A 192 0.55 -42.45 -35.61
C GLU A 192 1.45 -43.42 -34.83
N GLU A 193 2.54 -43.89 -35.42
CA GLU A 193 3.51 -44.75 -34.73
C GLU A 193 4.16 -44.04 -33.54
N ARG A 194 4.64 -42.79 -33.72
CA ARG A 194 5.24 -41.99 -32.65
C ARG A 194 4.23 -41.65 -31.55
N GLU A 195 2.98 -41.36 -31.89
CA GLU A 195 1.90 -41.13 -30.92
C GLU A 195 1.61 -42.39 -30.09
N ARG A 196 1.63 -43.58 -30.71
CA ARG A 196 1.50 -44.86 -30.01
C ARG A 196 2.68 -45.11 -29.07
N GLU A 197 3.91 -44.87 -29.52
CA GLU A 197 5.12 -44.99 -28.69
C GLU A 197 5.07 -44.02 -27.49
N ARG A 198 4.67 -42.77 -27.72
CA ARG A 198 4.51 -41.78 -26.67
C ARG A 198 3.45 -42.20 -25.64
N ALA A 199 2.29 -42.68 -26.10
CA ALA A 199 1.24 -43.16 -25.21
C ALA A 199 1.70 -44.37 -24.38
N GLU A 200 2.57 -45.22 -24.91
CA GLU A 200 3.15 -46.33 -24.16
C GLU A 200 4.14 -45.84 -23.09
N LEU A 201 5.02 -44.90 -23.43
CA LEU A 201 5.92 -44.27 -22.46
C LEU A 201 5.16 -43.53 -21.36
N ASP A 202 4.09 -42.83 -21.69
CA ASP A 202 3.23 -42.14 -20.71
C ASP A 202 2.59 -43.14 -19.75
N LYS A 203 2.10 -44.29 -20.24
CA LYS A 203 1.62 -45.38 -19.37
C LYS A 203 2.70 -45.94 -18.47
N GLN A 204 3.92 -46.13 -18.98
CA GLN A 204 5.05 -46.59 -18.17
C GLN A 204 5.41 -45.58 -17.07
N LEU A 205 5.39 -44.28 -17.39
CA LEU A 205 5.59 -43.21 -16.42
C LEU A 205 4.50 -43.21 -15.34
N GLU A 206 3.23 -43.33 -15.72
CA GLU A 206 2.12 -43.43 -14.76
C GLU A 206 2.27 -44.65 -13.84
N GLN A 207 2.65 -45.81 -14.38
CA GLN A 207 2.92 -47.01 -13.59
C GLN A 207 4.06 -46.80 -12.58
N LEU A 208 5.17 -46.19 -13.02
CA LEU A 208 6.30 -45.89 -12.14
C LEU A 208 5.92 -44.85 -11.07
N GLN A 209 5.18 -43.80 -11.46
CA GLN A 209 4.68 -42.78 -10.54
C GLN A 209 3.72 -43.37 -9.49
N ALA A 210 2.93 -44.39 -9.84
CA ALA A 210 2.07 -45.09 -8.89
C ALA A 210 2.87 -45.95 -7.89
N ILE A 211 4.03 -46.48 -8.29
CA ILE A 211 4.89 -47.31 -7.44
C ILE A 211 5.74 -46.47 -6.48
N LEU A 212 6.16 -45.26 -6.88
CA LEU A 212 7.03 -44.38 -6.10
C LEU A 212 6.54 -44.15 -4.65
N PRO A 213 5.27 -43.75 -4.38
CA PRO A 213 4.80 -43.52 -3.02
C PRO A 213 4.86 -44.77 -2.12
N ARG A 214 4.71 -45.96 -2.70
CA ARG A 214 4.85 -47.22 -1.96
C ARG A 214 6.32 -47.45 -1.58
N LYS A 215 7.23 -47.19 -2.50
CA LYS A 215 8.67 -47.30 -2.25
C LYS A 215 9.16 -46.25 -1.25
N ASP A 216 8.64 -45.03 -1.30
CA ASP A 216 8.92 -44.00 -0.31
C ASP A 216 8.48 -44.44 1.10
N ARG A 217 7.29 -45.01 1.24
CA ARG A 217 6.81 -45.58 2.52
C ARG A 217 7.67 -46.76 2.99
N GLU A 218 8.14 -47.60 2.08
CA GLU A 218 9.07 -48.70 2.40
C GLU A 218 10.42 -48.16 2.90
N LEU A 219 10.95 -47.10 2.27
CA LEU A 219 12.16 -46.41 2.72
C LEU A 219 11.98 -45.75 4.08
N ASP A 220 10.89 -45.02 4.30
CA ASP A 220 10.58 -44.38 5.59
C ASP A 220 10.50 -45.42 6.72
N ARG A 221 9.88 -46.57 6.45
CA ARG A 221 9.83 -47.69 7.41
C ARG A 221 11.21 -48.22 7.74
N LEU A 222 12.03 -48.52 6.72
CA LEU A 222 13.38 -49.03 6.93
C LEU A 222 14.26 -48.00 7.66
N ASN A 223 14.13 -46.71 7.33
CA ASN A 223 14.82 -45.63 8.04
C ASN A 223 14.40 -45.56 9.51
N ALA A 224 13.10 -45.68 9.81
CA ALA A 224 12.59 -45.71 11.17
C ALA A 224 13.08 -46.95 11.96
N GLU A 225 13.27 -48.10 11.30
CA GLU A 225 13.86 -49.30 11.89
C GLU A 225 15.39 -49.17 12.11
N LEU A 226 16.10 -48.46 11.22
CA LEU A 226 17.54 -48.21 11.32
C LEU A 226 17.91 -47.21 12.42
N GLN A 227 17.15 -46.13 12.60
CA GLN A 227 17.40 -45.09 13.61
C GLN A 227 17.68 -45.63 15.03
N PRO A 228 16.85 -46.50 15.64
CA PRO A 228 17.13 -47.03 16.97
C PRO A 228 18.34 -47.98 16.98
N LEU A 229 18.65 -48.66 15.87
CA LEU A 229 19.84 -49.51 15.76
C LEU A 229 21.12 -48.67 15.68
N GLU A 230 21.09 -47.56 14.94
CA GLU A 230 22.18 -46.59 14.89
C GLU A 230 22.43 -45.94 16.25
N VAL A 231 21.37 -45.51 16.95
CA VAL A 231 21.47 -44.98 18.31
C VAL A 231 22.05 -46.03 19.26
N LYS A 232 21.62 -47.30 19.19
CA LYS A 232 22.19 -48.40 20.00
C LYS A 232 23.66 -48.64 19.68
N ARG A 233 24.06 -48.60 18.41
CA ARG A 233 25.46 -48.71 17.97
C ARG A 233 26.30 -47.53 18.47
N LEU A 234 25.80 -46.30 18.36
CA LEU A 234 26.48 -45.11 18.85
C LEU A 234 26.62 -45.15 20.38
N GLY A 235 25.57 -45.57 21.09
CA GLY A 235 25.59 -45.77 22.53
C GLY A 235 26.60 -46.84 22.97
N SER A 236 26.64 -48.00 22.30
CA SER A 236 27.59 -49.07 22.63
C SER A 236 29.03 -48.70 22.31
N THR A 237 29.28 -47.99 21.21
CA THR A 237 30.62 -47.48 20.86
C THR A 237 31.08 -46.37 21.80
N ALA A 238 30.20 -45.47 22.22
CA ALA A 238 30.50 -44.45 23.24
C ALA A 238 30.79 -45.11 24.60
N ALA A 239 29.97 -46.07 25.02
CA ALA A 239 30.21 -46.83 26.26
C ALA A 239 31.55 -47.58 26.23
N ALA A 240 31.91 -48.19 25.10
CA ALA A 240 33.21 -48.85 24.93
C ALA A 240 34.38 -47.85 24.99
N ARG A 241 34.24 -46.66 24.37
CA ARG A 241 35.24 -45.59 24.43
C ARG A 241 35.38 -45.01 25.85
N ASP A 242 34.27 -44.78 26.54
CA ASP A 242 34.27 -44.30 27.93
C ASP A 242 34.83 -45.35 28.89
N ALA A 243 34.56 -46.64 28.68
CA ALA A 243 35.17 -47.72 29.45
C ALA A 243 36.69 -47.80 29.22
N LYS A 244 37.14 -47.61 27.98
CA LYS A 244 38.56 -47.51 27.64
C LYS A 244 39.19 -46.29 28.31
N ARG A 245 38.57 -45.11 28.22
CA ARG A 245 39.02 -43.88 28.88
C ARG A 245 39.11 -44.05 30.40
N ARG A 246 38.09 -44.61 31.06
CA ARG A 246 38.12 -44.89 32.51
C ARG A 246 39.23 -45.86 32.89
N LYS A 247 39.51 -46.86 32.06
CA LYS A 247 40.62 -47.80 32.29
C LYS A 247 41.97 -47.10 32.16
N GLU A 248 42.13 -46.23 31.17
CA GLU A 248 43.33 -45.43 30.95
C GLU A 248 43.54 -44.39 32.07
N GLU A 249 42.50 -43.69 32.52
CA GLU A 249 42.54 -42.77 33.66
C GLU A 249 42.86 -43.49 34.99
N ALA A 250 42.26 -44.66 35.23
CA ALA A 250 42.53 -45.47 36.43
C ALA A 250 43.95 -46.05 36.47
N LEU A 251 44.53 -46.38 35.31
CA LEU A 251 45.92 -46.84 35.20
C LEU A 251 46.91 -45.66 35.19
N GLY A 252 46.53 -44.53 34.59
CA GLY A 252 47.34 -43.33 34.48
C GLY A 252 47.58 -42.65 35.83
N GLY A 253 46.59 -42.64 36.73
CA GLY A 253 46.76 -42.03 38.05
C GLY A 253 47.81 -42.72 38.93
N VAL A 254 47.95 -44.05 38.86
CA VAL A 254 48.94 -44.79 39.67
C VAL A 254 50.34 -44.73 39.05
N ALA A 255 50.42 -44.72 37.72
CA ALA A 255 51.69 -44.60 37.01
C ALA A 255 52.27 -43.18 37.11
N ASP A 256 51.45 -42.14 36.93
CA ASP A 256 51.88 -40.75 37.05
C ASP A 256 52.28 -40.41 38.50
N ASP A 257 51.54 -40.88 39.52
CA ASP A 257 51.93 -40.70 40.93
C ASP A 257 53.28 -41.39 41.27
N LEU A 258 53.54 -42.56 40.67
CA LEU A 258 54.81 -43.27 40.81
C LEU A 258 55.93 -42.57 40.03
N GLU A 259 55.64 -42.00 38.87
CA GLU A 259 56.62 -41.28 38.06
C GLU A 259 56.95 -39.90 38.66
N GLU A 260 55.99 -39.20 39.25
CA GLU A 260 56.19 -37.98 40.03
C GLU A 260 57.03 -38.25 41.28
N ARG A 261 56.72 -39.31 42.03
CA ARG A 261 57.58 -39.77 43.15
C ARG A 261 58.95 -40.18 42.65
N GLY A 262 59.04 -40.88 41.52
CA GLY A 262 60.30 -41.29 40.91
C GLY A 262 61.14 -40.10 40.43
N ARG A 263 60.52 -39.01 39.96
CA ARG A 263 61.19 -37.75 39.62
C ARG A 263 61.67 -37.04 40.87
N TRP A 264 60.85 -37.02 41.94
CA TRP A 264 61.26 -36.47 43.23
C TRP A 264 62.45 -37.23 43.83
N TRP A 265 62.40 -38.56 43.86
CA TRP A 265 63.50 -39.41 44.32
C TRP A 265 64.73 -39.32 43.43
N ARG A 266 64.59 -39.22 42.10
CA ARG A 266 65.72 -38.94 41.19
C ARG A 266 66.31 -37.54 41.42
N GLY A 267 65.48 -36.56 41.74
CA GLY A 267 65.91 -35.23 42.17
C GLY A 267 66.71 -35.29 43.46
N VAL A 268 66.20 -35.98 44.49
CA VAL A 268 66.91 -36.22 45.76
C VAL A 268 68.20 -37.00 45.54
N GLU A 269 68.18 -38.07 44.73
CA GLU A 269 69.35 -38.86 44.38
C GLU A 269 70.37 -38.02 43.61
N SER A 270 69.94 -37.18 42.67
CA SER A 270 70.81 -36.27 41.94
C SER A 270 71.43 -35.22 42.88
N GLY A 271 70.65 -34.67 43.83
CA GLY A 271 71.15 -33.79 44.88
C GLY A 271 72.18 -34.48 45.77
N LEU A 272 71.90 -35.70 46.23
CA LEU A 272 72.81 -36.52 47.02
C LEU A 272 74.06 -36.93 46.24
N LYS A 273 73.94 -37.25 44.95
CA LYS A 273 75.07 -37.53 44.05
C LYS A 273 75.90 -36.29 43.83
N THR A 274 75.30 -35.11 43.62
CA THR A 274 76.05 -33.85 43.58
C THR A 274 76.73 -33.56 44.91
N MET A 275 76.12 -33.90 46.05
CA MET A 275 76.75 -33.78 47.36
C MET A 275 77.91 -34.78 47.53
N LEU A 276 77.76 -36.01 47.06
CA LEU A 276 78.78 -37.06 47.10
C LEU A 276 79.94 -36.77 46.13
N ASP A 277 79.69 -36.26 44.93
CA ASP A 277 80.70 -35.77 44.00
C ASP A 277 81.40 -34.52 44.56
N TRP A 278 80.66 -33.66 45.26
CA TRP A 278 81.19 -32.50 45.98
C TRP A 278 82.03 -32.92 47.21
N ILE A 279 81.78 -34.08 47.80
CA ILE A 279 82.59 -34.67 48.89
C ILE A 279 83.80 -35.46 48.34
N ALA A 280 83.67 -36.11 47.18
CA ALA A 280 84.74 -36.92 46.57
C ALA A 280 85.80 -36.07 45.85
N ASN A 281 85.44 -34.87 45.38
CA ASN A 281 86.34 -33.92 44.76
C ASN A 281 86.39 -32.60 45.54
N GLN A 282 87.06 -32.60 46.69
CA GLN A 282 87.51 -31.37 47.34
C GLN A 282 88.93 -31.48 47.87
N PRO A 283 89.73 -30.42 47.64
CA PRO A 283 90.14 -29.66 48.81
C PRO A 283 90.16 -28.13 48.62
N LEU A 284 89.45 -27.47 49.56
CA LEU A 284 89.85 -26.32 50.39
C LEU A 284 89.87 -24.86 49.83
N ARG A 285 89.07 -24.04 50.54
CA ARG A 285 89.00 -22.55 50.68
C ARG A 285 88.27 -21.77 49.56
N ARG A 286 87.42 -20.76 49.82
CA ARG A 286 87.24 -19.88 51.00
C ARG A 286 85.89 -19.12 50.96
N GLU A 287 85.24 -18.98 52.13
CA GLU A 287 84.45 -17.84 52.69
C GLU A 287 83.25 -17.18 51.92
N SER A 288 82.04 -17.32 52.50
CA SER A 288 80.91 -16.36 52.80
C SER A 288 80.54 -15.19 51.84
N PRO A 289 79.26 -14.72 51.72
CA PRO A 289 78.32 -14.48 52.84
C PRO A 289 76.80 -14.68 52.60
N THR A 290 76.08 -14.59 53.73
CA THR A 290 74.66 -14.34 54.00
C THR A 290 73.86 -13.54 52.97
N THR A 291 72.58 -13.91 52.76
CA THR A 291 71.35 -13.14 53.14
C THR A 291 70.09 -13.86 52.62
N THR A 292 69.15 -14.29 53.49
CA THR A 292 67.90 -13.60 53.93
C THR A 292 66.77 -13.55 52.89
N SER A 293 65.65 -14.19 53.25
CA SER A 293 64.24 -13.83 53.02
C SER A 293 63.78 -13.28 51.67
N THR A 294 62.65 -13.79 51.18
CA THR A 294 61.35 -13.09 51.19
C THR A 294 60.35 -13.85 50.29
N THR A 295 59.19 -14.14 50.86
CA THR A 295 57.88 -14.46 50.25
C THR A 295 57.41 -13.34 49.27
N PRO A 296 56.14 -13.19 48.82
CA PRO A 296 54.96 -14.06 48.75
C PRO A 296 54.22 -13.94 47.38
N ARG A 297 52.97 -14.43 47.37
CA ARG A 297 51.77 -13.75 46.85
C ARG A 297 51.50 -13.85 45.34
N ALA A 298 50.29 -14.28 44.98
CA ALA A 298 49.13 -13.43 44.63
C ALA A 298 48.86 -13.72 43.14
N ASP A 299 47.69 -13.61 42.53
CA ASP A 299 46.31 -13.28 42.89
C ASP A 299 45.57 -13.60 41.53
N GLU A 300 44.39 -14.20 41.54
CA GLU A 300 43.12 -13.47 41.35
C GLU A 300 42.84 -13.05 39.89
N PHE A 301 41.71 -13.49 39.33
CA PHE A 301 40.62 -12.68 38.74
C PHE A 301 39.78 -13.54 37.75
N LEU A 302 38.47 -13.82 37.92
CA LEU A 302 37.26 -12.93 37.79
C LEU A 302 37.12 -12.40 36.35
N ILE A 303 36.07 -12.72 35.55
CA ILE A 303 34.70 -12.10 35.45
C ILE A 303 34.06 -12.79 34.19
N GLN A 304 32.84 -13.39 34.22
CA GLN A 304 31.50 -12.83 33.90
C GLN A 304 31.42 -12.17 32.48
N ASN A 305 30.37 -12.21 31.63
CA ASN A 305 28.93 -12.44 31.74
C ASN A 305 28.28 -12.65 30.34
N GLU A 306 27.08 -13.24 30.37
CA GLU A 306 25.84 -13.04 29.55
C GLU A 306 25.86 -12.96 28.01
N TYR A 307 24.95 -13.70 27.34
CA TYR A 307 23.61 -13.23 26.92
C TYR A 307 22.83 -14.30 26.09
N VAL A 308 21.61 -14.61 26.54
CA VAL A 308 20.31 -14.76 25.84
C VAL A 308 20.27 -15.27 24.37
N THR A 309 19.47 -16.31 24.07
CA THR A 309 18.26 -16.23 23.17
C THR A 309 17.60 -17.59 22.83
N THR A 310 16.26 -17.55 22.84
CA THR A 310 15.26 -18.29 22.03
C THR A 310 15.13 -19.81 22.09
N ILE A 311 14.02 -20.23 22.72
CA ILE A 311 13.28 -21.46 22.41
C ILE A 311 12.46 -21.24 21.14
N GLN A 312 12.70 -22.07 20.12
CA GLN A 312 11.75 -22.41 19.06
C GLN A 312 11.69 -23.93 18.93
N SER A 313 10.51 -24.50 19.15
CA SER A 313 10.09 -25.83 18.68
C SER A 313 8.57 -25.80 18.59
N ASN A 314 8.03 -25.57 17.40
CA ASN A 314 7.58 -26.56 16.41
C ASN A 314 6.25 -27.26 16.75
N SER A 315 5.25 -26.89 15.94
CA SER A 315 4.36 -27.73 15.12
C SER A 315 3.91 -29.12 15.62
N ASN A 316 2.58 -29.27 15.49
CA ASN A 316 1.83 -30.49 15.16
C ASN A 316 1.60 -31.54 16.26
N SER A 317 0.38 -31.55 16.80
CA SER A 317 -0.49 -32.72 16.60
C SER A 317 -1.96 -32.40 16.87
N THR A 318 -2.75 -32.71 15.87
CA THR A 318 -4.21 -32.70 15.78
C THR A 318 -4.83 -33.71 16.74
N GLY A 319 -5.49 -33.22 17.79
CA GLY A 319 -6.48 -33.96 18.57
C GLY A 319 -7.89 -33.44 18.24
N LEU A 320 -8.69 -34.25 17.57
CA LEU A 320 -10.08 -33.98 17.23
C LEU A 320 -10.95 -34.00 18.50
N THR A 321 -11.21 -32.83 19.08
CA THR A 321 -12.30 -32.60 20.03
C THR A 321 -13.29 -31.61 19.44
N GLY A 322 -14.56 -32.02 19.30
CA GLY A 322 -15.64 -31.25 18.69
C GLY A 322 -16.06 -30.02 19.49
N TYR A 323 -15.36 -28.90 19.30
CA TYR A 323 -15.81 -27.56 19.66
C TYR A 323 -15.98 -26.71 18.40
N THR A 324 -17.08 -26.89 17.68
CA THR A 324 -17.54 -25.95 16.64
C THR A 324 -18.20 -24.73 17.28
N ALA A 325 -17.40 -23.89 17.93
CA ALA A 325 -17.92 -22.63 18.47
C ALA A 325 -16.89 -21.51 18.38
N LYS A 326 -16.47 -21.16 17.17
CA LYS A 326 -15.85 -19.87 16.81
C LYS A 326 -15.83 -19.75 15.28
N GLY A 327 -16.89 -19.17 14.71
CA GLY A 327 -16.90 -18.75 13.30
C GLY A 327 -17.94 -19.46 12.42
N THR A 328 -19.22 -19.17 12.66
CA THR A 328 -20.39 -19.13 11.72
C THR A 328 -21.71 -19.23 12.49
N SER A 329 -21.77 -19.93 13.64
CA SER A 329 -22.97 -19.98 14.51
C SER A 329 -23.18 -18.71 15.36
N SER A 330 -22.14 -17.89 15.58
CA SER A 330 -22.19 -16.64 16.36
C SER A 330 -22.96 -15.50 15.69
N PHE A 331 -23.36 -15.68 14.42
CA PHE A 331 -24.27 -14.79 13.68
C PHE A 331 -25.74 -15.25 13.73
N GLY A 332 -26.10 -16.23 14.58
CA GLY A 332 -27.49 -16.69 14.76
C GLY A 332 -28.49 -15.55 15.05
N LYS A 333 -29.79 -15.86 14.98
CA LYS A 333 -31.04 -15.04 14.89
C LYS A 333 -31.11 -13.56 15.37
N ARG A 334 -30.14 -12.97 16.08
CA ARG A 334 -29.99 -11.52 16.43
C ARG A 334 -31.30 -10.83 16.85
N HIS A 335 -32.21 -11.55 17.51
CA HIS A 335 -33.53 -11.06 17.90
C HIS A 335 -33.45 -10.10 19.09
N ASN A 336 -32.48 -10.31 19.99
CA ASN A 336 -32.27 -9.45 21.14
C ASN A 336 -31.39 -8.25 20.76
N LYS A 337 -31.92 -7.04 20.96
CA LYS A 337 -31.19 -5.79 20.73
C LYS A 337 -30.63 -5.25 22.04
N SER A 338 -29.30 -5.19 22.15
CA SER A 338 -28.62 -4.61 23.32
C SER A 338 -28.59 -3.08 23.30
N HIS A 339 -28.50 -2.47 22.10
CA HIS A 339 -28.42 -1.01 21.92
C HIS A 339 -29.56 -0.43 21.07
N THR A 340 -30.20 0.63 21.58
CA THR A 340 -31.26 1.41 20.92
C THR A 340 -30.88 2.88 20.76
N LEU A 341 -31.74 3.67 20.11
CA LEU A 341 -31.50 5.10 19.86
C LEU A 341 -31.56 5.91 21.15
N CYS A 342 -30.52 6.70 21.43
CA CYS A 342 -30.47 7.56 22.60
C CYS A 342 -31.15 8.91 22.33
N ARG A 343 -32.11 9.30 23.18
CA ARG A 343 -32.85 10.58 23.06
C ARG A 343 -31.96 11.82 23.09
N ARG A 344 -30.84 11.81 23.85
CA ARG A 344 -29.95 12.98 23.98
C ARG A 344 -29.05 13.21 22.77
N CYS A 345 -28.49 12.14 22.18
CA CYS A 345 -27.48 12.26 21.14
C CYS A 345 -27.88 11.69 19.77
N GLY A 346 -29.09 11.12 19.63
CA GLY A 346 -29.61 10.57 18.38
C GLY A 346 -28.90 9.30 17.87
N ARG A 347 -27.91 8.77 18.61
CA ARG A 347 -27.11 7.61 18.19
C ARG A 347 -27.65 6.31 18.79
N ARG A 348 -27.60 5.21 18.04
CA ARG A 348 -27.91 3.85 18.52
C ARG A 348 -26.83 3.35 19.48
N SER A 349 -26.94 3.80 20.73
CA SER A 349 -25.91 3.62 21.77
C SER A 349 -26.48 3.55 23.17
N LEU A 350 -27.80 3.65 23.34
CA LEU A 350 -28.47 3.45 24.61
C LEU A 350 -28.53 1.95 24.89
N HIS A 351 -27.83 1.48 25.92
CA HIS A 351 -27.93 0.09 26.33
C HIS A 351 -29.29 -0.14 27.01
N VAL A 352 -30.10 -1.06 26.49
CA VAL A 352 -31.49 -1.26 26.94
C VAL A 352 -31.53 -1.73 28.39
N GLN A 353 -30.80 -2.80 28.71
CA GLN A 353 -30.79 -3.37 30.07
C GLN A 353 -30.09 -2.49 31.12
N LYS A 354 -28.98 -1.85 30.75
CA LYS A 354 -28.20 -1.00 31.67
C LYS A 354 -28.67 0.45 31.71
N HIS A 355 -29.72 0.79 30.96
CA HIS A 355 -30.28 2.13 30.82
C HIS A 355 -29.25 3.26 30.66
N THR A 356 -28.10 2.97 30.03
CA THR A 356 -26.96 3.88 29.95
C THR A 356 -26.44 4.02 28.53
N CYS A 357 -26.22 5.25 28.10
CA CYS A 357 -25.74 5.53 26.75
C CYS A 357 -24.21 5.48 26.66
N SER A 358 -23.71 4.54 25.85
CA SER A 358 -22.28 4.36 25.58
C SER A 358 -21.68 5.44 24.69
N SER A 359 -22.44 6.45 24.26
CA SER A 359 -21.93 7.61 23.53
C SER A 359 -21.88 8.84 24.43
N CYS A 360 -23.03 9.35 24.86
CA CYS A 360 -23.18 10.60 25.60
C CYS A 360 -23.30 10.45 27.13
N GLY A 361 -23.48 9.23 27.66
CA GLY A 361 -23.61 8.99 29.09
C GLY A 361 -25.01 9.20 29.68
N TYR A 362 -26.06 9.42 28.87
CA TYR A 362 -27.45 9.49 29.34
C TYR A 362 -27.78 8.26 30.22
N PRO A 363 -28.43 8.42 31.39
CA PRO A 363 -29.10 9.63 31.90
C PRO A 363 -28.21 10.64 32.66
N ALA A 364 -26.91 10.39 32.85
CA ALA A 364 -26.04 11.25 33.64
C ALA A 364 -26.16 12.74 33.26
N ALA A 365 -26.15 13.64 34.25
CA ALA A 365 -26.34 15.08 34.02
C ALA A 365 -25.32 15.66 33.03
N LYS A 366 -24.04 15.29 33.19
CA LYS A 366 -22.96 15.73 32.31
C LYS A 366 -22.81 14.82 31.10
N THR A 367 -22.69 15.42 29.91
CA THR A 367 -22.33 14.66 28.71
C THR A 367 -20.93 14.08 28.88
N ARG A 368 -20.82 12.74 28.80
CA ARG A 368 -19.58 12.00 28.97
C ARG A 368 -18.53 12.49 27.96
N LYS A 369 -17.28 12.70 28.39
CA LYS A 369 -16.13 13.04 27.53
C LYS A 369 -14.92 12.21 27.99
N PHE A 370 -14.08 11.78 27.04
CA PHE A 370 -12.85 11.04 27.33
C PHE A 370 -11.65 11.87 26.89
N ASN A 371 -10.77 12.18 27.83
CA ASN A 371 -9.62 13.05 27.56
C ASN A 371 -8.44 12.30 26.93
N TRP A 372 -8.43 10.97 27.00
CA TRP A 372 -7.39 10.09 26.46
C TRP A 372 -7.60 9.70 24.99
N GLY A 373 -8.78 9.95 24.40
CA GLY A 373 -9.09 9.52 23.03
C GLY A 373 -9.43 10.69 22.11
N GLU A 374 -8.48 11.14 21.29
CA GLU A 374 -8.71 12.23 20.32
C GLU A 374 -9.85 11.94 19.34
N LYS A 375 -9.93 10.71 18.82
CA LYS A 375 -11.02 10.30 17.91
C LYS A 375 -12.39 10.41 18.59
N ALA A 376 -12.47 10.11 19.90
CA ALA A 376 -13.69 10.24 20.69
C ALA A 376 -14.03 11.72 20.98
N LYS A 377 -13.02 12.58 21.19
CA LYS A 377 -13.19 14.04 21.26
C LYS A 377 -13.73 14.57 19.92
N ARG A 378 -13.08 14.22 18.80
CA ARG A 378 -13.47 14.63 17.43
C ARG A 378 -14.89 14.22 17.05
N ARG A 379 -15.32 13.01 17.41
CA ARG A 379 -16.70 12.52 17.20
C ARG A 379 -17.77 13.27 18.00
N LYS A 380 -17.39 14.13 18.94
CA LYS A 380 -18.28 15.02 19.72
C LYS A 380 -18.06 16.49 19.39
N THR A 381 -17.23 16.79 18.39
CA THR A 381 -16.94 18.15 17.96
C THR A 381 -18.15 18.75 17.24
N THR A 382 -18.19 20.08 17.28
CA THR A 382 -19.24 20.98 16.83
C THR A 382 -19.92 20.54 15.53
N GLY A 383 -21.14 20.00 15.65
CA GLY A 383 -22.01 19.82 14.49
C GLY A 383 -22.49 21.16 13.93
N THR A 384 -22.95 21.14 12.68
CA THR A 384 -23.49 22.29 11.93
C THR A 384 -24.78 22.87 12.53
N GLY A 385 -25.45 22.16 13.46
CA GLY A 385 -26.70 22.59 14.10
C GLY A 385 -26.56 23.51 15.32
N ARG A 386 -25.39 24.10 15.59
CA ARG A 386 -25.28 25.12 16.66
C ARG A 386 -25.69 26.48 16.10
N MET A 387 -26.56 27.19 16.82
CA MET A 387 -26.86 28.62 16.62
C MET A 387 -25.64 29.52 16.96
N ARG A 388 -24.46 29.18 16.44
CA ARG A 388 -23.19 29.89 16.68
C ARG A 388 -23.29 31.32 16.16
N TYR A 389 -23.90 31.50 14.99
CA TYR A 389 -24.12 32.81 14.40
C TYR A 389 -24.91 33.72 15.35
N LEU A 390 -26.08 33.28 15.81
CA LEU A 390 -26.92 34.06 16.75
C LEU A 390 -26.21 34.38 18.08
N LYS A 391 -25.40 33.46 18.61
CA LYS A 391 -24.56 33.73 19.80
C LYS A 391 -23.44 34.74 19.53
N GLY A 392 -22.91 34.77 18.31
CA GLY A 392 -21.89 35.73 17.88
C GLY A 392 -22.46 37.13 17.64
N VAL A 393 -23.71 37.22 17.15
CA VAL A 393 -24.38 38.50 16.88
C VAL A 393 -24.50 39.34 18.15
N SER A 394 -24.99 38.79 19.28
CA SER A 394 -25.07 39.56 20.54
C SER A 394 -23.70 40.00 21.07
N ARG A 395 -22.66 39.18 20.86
CA ARG A 395 -21.28 39.56 21.24
C ARG A 395 -20.73 40.67 20.35
N ARG A 396 -21.03 40.65 19.06
CA ARG A 396 -20.66 41.71 18.11
C ARG A 396 -21.41 43.01 18.41
N PHE A 397 -22.70 42.89 18.75
CA PHE A 397 -23.54 43.99 19.18
C PHE A 397 -22.97 44.69 20.43
N ASN A 398 -22.60 43.93 21.47
CA ASN A 398 -21.99 44.49 22.69
C ASN A 398 -20.57 45.06 22.48
N ASN A 399 -19.95 44.79 21.34
CA ASN A 399 -18.63 45.29 20.96
C ASN A 399 -18.75 46.28 19.78
N ASP A 400 -19.91 46.94 19.64
CA ASP A 400 -20.22 47.99 18.66
C ASP A 400 -19.90 47.62 17.20
N PHE A 401 -20.04 46.35 16.86
CA PHE A 401 -19.77 45.80 15.52
C PHE A 401 -18.47 46.33 14.89
N GLN A 402 -17.36 46.44 15.65
CA GLN A 402 -16.03 46.90 15.19
C GLN A 402 -15.91 47.10 13.67
N THR A 403 -16.30 48.29 13.19
CA THR A 403 -16.12 48.69 11.80
C THR A 403 -14.78 49.39 11.68
N GLY A 404 -13.89 48.85 10.85
CA GLY A 404 -12.55 49.42 10.62
C GLY A 404 -11.48 48.35 10.49
N THR A 405 -10.31 48.76 9.98
CA THR A 405 -9.12 47.91 9.87
C THR A 405 -8.48 47.71 11.26
N PRO A 406 -7.94 46.51 11.57
CA PRO A 406 -7.31 46.25 12.86
C PRO A 406 -6.08 47.15 13.06
N VAL A 407 -5.77 47.48 14.32
CA VAL A 407 -4.61 48.32 14.69
C VAL A 407 -3.33 47.69 14.12
N GLY A 408 -2.68 48.39 13.18
CA GLY A 408 -1.46 47.93 12.50
C GLY A 408 -1.65 47.35 11.09
N ALA A 409 -2.87 47.35 10.54
CA ALA A 409 -3.12 46.93 9.17
C ALA A 409 -2.49 47.92 8.15
N ARG A 410 -1.71 47.39 7.20
CA ARG A 410 -1.20 48.16 6.05
C ARG A 410 -2.27 48.18 4.96
N GLY A 411 -3.24 49.07 5.09
CA GLY A 411 -4.27 49.32 4.08
C GLY A 411 -4.77 50.76 4.17
N PRO A 412 -5.39 51.31 3.11
CA PRO A 412 -5.87 52.69 3.12
C PRO A 412 -6.89 52.87 4.25
N ALA A 413 -6.58 53.74 5.21
CA ALA A 413 -7.51 54.11 6.26
C ALA A 413 -8.67 54.89 5.64
N SER A 414 -9.86 54.28 5.58
CA SER A 414 -11.08 55.03 5.28
C SER A 414 -11.26 56.07 6.39
N LYS A 415 -11.25 57.37 6.04
CA LYS A 415 -11.63 58.43 6.97
C LYS A 415 -13.05 58.13 7.47
N ALA A 416 -13.20 58.01 8.78
CA ALA A 416 -14.51 57.99 9.41
C ALA A 416 -15.12 59.38 9.30
N GLU A 417 -16.33 59.47 8.76
CA GLU A 417 -17.27 60.57 9.00
C GLU A 417 -17.96 60.37 10.35
#